data_AF-A0A2W1AFK5-F1
#
_entry.id   AF-A0A2W1AFK5-F1
#
_cell.length_a   1.000
_cell.length_b   1.000
_cell.length_c   1.000
_cell.angle_alpha   90.00
_cell.angle_beta   90.00
_cell.angle_gamma   90.00
#
_symmetry.space_group_name_H-M   'P 1'
#
loop_
_entity.id
_entity.type
_entity.pdbx_description
1 polymer ?
#
loop_
_entity_poly.entity_id
_entity_poly.type
_entity_poly.pdbx_seq_one_letter_code
_entity_poly.pdbx_strand_id
1 'polypeptide(L)'
;MNREIFSQQNFGNELGFGKQPCLLIVDFTNSFADPKILGGGNINAAINNTEKLLIQCRNQSVPIFFTKVVLDPKQDKDLLFAKKAPALL
;
A
#
# COMPACT_ATOMS: atom_id res chain seq x y z
N MET A 1 19.62 5.80 -13.37
CA MET A 1 18.49 6.71 -13.04
C MET A 1 19.01 8.13 -13.15
N ASN A 2 18.45 8.95 -14.05
CA ASN A 2 19.07 10.22 -14.45
C ASN A 2 18.67 11.37 -13.51
N ARG A 3 19.27 11.41 -12.32
CA ARG A 3 18.93 12.38 -11.25
C ARG A 3 19.10 13.85 -11.69
N GLU A 4 19.99 14.11 -12.64
CA GLU A 4 20.24 15.44 -13.20
C GLU A 4 19.01 16.02 -13.90
N ILE A 5 18.28 15.22 -14.69
CA ILE A 5 17.05 15.67 -15.37
C ILE A 5 15.99 16.08 -14.33
N PHE A 6 15.77 15.25 -13.31
CA PHE A 6 14.81 15.55 -12.24
C PHE A 6 15.19 16.83 -11.49
N SER A 7 16.48 17.01 -11.18
CA SER A 7 16.97 18.22 -10.53
C SER A 7 16.80 19.46 -11.41
N GLN A 8 17.13 19.37 -12.70
CA GLN A 8 16.97 20.48 -13.66
C GLN A 8 15.50 20.90 -13.81
N GLN A 9 14.59 19.94 -13.74
CA GLN A 9 13.15 20.16 -13.81
C GLN A 9 12.52 20.49 -12.44
N ASN A 10 13.32 20.68 -11.39
CA ASN A 10 12.87 21.02 -10.04
C ASN A 10 11.91 19.99 -9.41
N PHE A 11 12.13 18.70 -9.66
CA PHE A 11 11.47 17.60 -8.95
C PHE A 11 12.23 17.22 -7.68
N GLY A 12 11.51 16.63 -6.71
CA GLY A 12 12.10 16.12 -5.46
C GLY A 12 12.14 17.13 -4.31
N ASN A 13 11.41 18.25 -4.42
CA ASN A 13 11.22 19.19 -3.33
C ASN A 13 10.49 18.56 -2.13
N GLU A 14 10.76 19.07 -0.94
CA GLU A 14 10.11 18.62 0.28
C GLU A 14 8.67 19.13 0.38
N LEU A 15 7.72 18.22 0.63
CA LEU A 15 6.33 18.58 0.89
C LEU A 15 6.07 18.91 2.36
N GLY A 16 6.87 18.33 3.27
CA GLY A 16 6.66 18.41 4.72
C GLY A 16 5.44 17.62 5.21
N PHE A 17 5.16 17.73 6.52
CA PHE A 17 3.99 17.12 7.15
C PHE A 17 2.88 18.15 7.37
N GLY A 18 1.63 17.72 7.18
CA GLY A 18 0.44 18.50 7.57
C GLY A 18 0.18 18.46 9.08
N LYS A 19 -0.84 19.20 9.54
CA LYS A 19 -1.21 19.28 10.97
C LYS A 19 -2.13 18.16 11.46
N GLN A 20 -2.83 17.48 10.55
CA GLN A 20 -3.83 16.46 10.87
C GLN A 20 -3.57 15.21 10.00
N PRO A 21 -2.62 14.36 10.39
CA PRO A 21 -2.28 13.18 9.62
C PRO A 21 -3.34 12.08 9.78
N CYS A 22 -3.33 11.12 8.86
CA CYS A 22 -3.96 9.83 9.02
C CYS A 22 -3.00 8.72 8.56
N LEU A 23 -3.22 7.50 9.04
CA LEU A 23 -2.52 6.31 8.56
C LEU A 23 -3.46 5.52 7.64
N LEU A 24 -3.08 5.40 6.37
CA LEU A 24 -3.75 4.52 5.40
C LEU A 24 -2.87 3.30 5.13
N ILE A 25 -3.37 2.11 5.47
CA ILE A 25 -2.70 0.83 5.20
C ILE A 25 -3.37 0.19 3.99
N VAL A 26 -2.64 0.12 2.88
CA VAL A 26 -3.16 -0.33 1.61
C VAL A 26 -2.86 -1.81 1.39
N ASP A 27 -3.92 -2.62 1.35
CA ASP A 27 -3.93 -4.01 0.88
C ASP A 27 -2.94 -4.99 1.55
N PHE A 28 -2.50 -4.69 2.78
CA PHE A 28 -1.83 -5.66 3.66
C PHE A 28 -2.81 -6.73 4.16
N THR A 29 -3.17 -7.61 3.24
CA THR A 29 -4.03 -8.78 3.45
C THR A 29 -3.18 -10.05 3.43
N ASN A 30 -3.76 -11.16 3.90
CA ASN A 30 -3.07 -12.46 3.94
C ASN A 30 -2.51 -12.87 2.57
N SER A 31 -3.24 -12.60 1.48
CA SER A 31 -2.79 -12.93 0.13
C SER A 31 -1.50 -12.20 -0.26
N PHE A 32 -1.34 -10.93 0.14
CA PHE A 32 -0.12 -10.15 -0.12
C PHE A 32 1.00 -10.44 0.90
N ALA A 33 0.67 -10.94 2.09
CA ALA A 33 1.67 -11.37 3.07
C ALA A 33 2.31 -12.72 2.70
N ASP A 34 1.61 -13.57 1.95
CA ASP A 34 2.08 -14.90 1.55
C ASP A 34 2.76 -14.88 0.16
N PRO A 35 4.07 -15.17 0.05
CA PRO A 35 4.79 -15.26 -1.23
C PRO A 35 4.27 -16.38 -2.16
N LYS A 36 3.45 -17.30 -1.66
CA LYS A 36 2.83 -18.36 -2.47
C LYS A 36 1.54 -17.90 -3.18
N ILE A 37 0.99 -16.73 -2.82
CA ILE A 37 -0.28 -16.24 -3.37
C ILE A 37 -0.05 -14.97 -4.19
N LEU A 38 0.14 -13.81 -3.55
CA LEU A 38 0.41 -12.52 -4.20
C LEU A 38 1.62 -11.79 -3.60
N GLY A 39 2.18 -12.31 -2.51
CA GLY A 39 3.28 -11.68 -1.80
C GLY A 39 4.66 -11.91 -2.42
N GLY A 40 5.70 -11.62 -1.64
CA GLY A 40 7.10 -11.77 -2.03
C GLY A 40 7.95 -10.54 -1.75
N GLY A 41 9.19 -10.58 -2.23
CA GLY A 41 10.14 -9.48 -2.08
C GLY A 41 10.28 -9.00 -0.63
N ASN A 42 10.00 -7.71 -0.41
CA ASN A 42 10.12 -7.05 0.88
C ASN A 42 8.78 -6.79 1.59
N ILE A 43 7.66 -7.41 1.16
CA ILE A 43 6.33 -7.10 1.71
C ILE A 43 6.25 -7.40 3.22
N ASN A 44 6.75 -8.56 3.68
CA ASN A 44 6.76 -8.89 5.10
C ASN A 44 7.60 -7.90 5.94
N ALA A 45 8.70 -7.39 5.39
CA ALA A 45 9.48 -6.34 6.05
C ALA A 45 8.70 -5.02 6.13
N ALA A 46 7.94 -4.67 5.10
CA ALA A 46 7.06 -3.52 5.11
C ALA A 46 5.93 -3.66 6.16
N ILE A 47 5.27 -4.83 6.23
CA ILE A 47 4.25 -5.15 7.25
C ILE A 47 4.83 -4.95 8.66
N ASN A 48 6.00 -5.52 8.95
CA ASN A 48 6.64 -5.41 10.27
C ASN A 48 6.97 -3.96 10.66
N ASN A 49 7.32 -3.10 9.69
CA ASN A 49 7.58 -1.69 9.97
C ASN A 49 6.27 -0.89 10.12
N THR A 50 5.25 -1.22 9.33
CA THR A 50 3.92 -0.62 9.46
C THR A 50 3.26 -0.97 10.78
N GLU A 51 3.50 -2.15 11.34
CA GLU A 51 3.04 -2.52 12.69
C GLU A 51 3.55 -1.52 13.75
N LYS A 52 4.85 -1.16 13.70
CA LYS A 52 5.44 -0.17 14.61
C LYS A 52 4.75 1.19 14.48
N LEU A 53 4.52 1.63 13.24
CA LEU A 53 3.82 2.89 12.97
C LEU A 53 2.37 2.85 13.45
N LEU A 54 1.67 1.74 13.21
CA LEU A 54 0.30 1.53 13.63
C LEU A 54 0.14 1.61 15.15
N ILE A 55 1.09 1.05 15.91
CA ILE A 55 1.12 1.18 17.38
C ILE A 55 1.21 2.65 17.78
N GLN A 56 2.10 3.43 17.16
CA GLN A 56 2.23 4.87 17.48
C GLN A 56 0.98 5.66 17.10
N CYS A 57 0.41 5.40 15.92
CA CYS A 57 -0.83 6.04 15.47
C CYS A 57 -2.00 5.74 16.43
N ARG A 58 -2.13 4.50 16.92
CA ARG A 58 -3.13 4.12 17.92
C ARG A 58 -2.93 4.89 19.23
N ASN A 59 -1.70 4.94 19.73
CA ASN A 59 -1.37 5.65 20.97
C ASN A 59 -1.69 7.15 20.89
N GLN A 60 -1.54 7.75 19.70
CA GLN A 60 -1.80 9.17 19.47
C GLN A 60 -3.22 9.46 18.95
N SER A 61 -4.10 8.45 18.88
CA SER A 61 -5.46 8.58 18.33
C SER A 61 -5.49 9.18 16.91
N VAL A 62 -4.46 8.89 16.11
CA VAL A 62 -4.44 9.25 14.69
C VAL A 62 -5.50 8.42 13.96
N PRO A 63 -6.29 9.00 13.04
CA PRO A 63 -7.23 8.23 12.21
C PRO A 63 -6.50 7.15 11.42
N ILE A 64 -7.00 5.91 11.48
CA ILE A 64 -6.40 4.74 10.81
C ILE A 64 -7.44 4.11 9.89
N PHE A 65 -7.05 3.88 8.64
CA PHE A 65 -7.87 3.26 7.61
C PHE A 65 -7.13 2.08 6.98
N PHE A 66 -7.87 1.02 6.67
CA PHE A 66 -7.38 -0.16 5.98
C PHE A 66 -8.15 -0.34 4.67
N THR A 67 -7.45 -0.72 3.60
CA THR A 67 -8.09 -1.13 2.35
C THR A 67 -7.86 -2.61 2.10
N LYS A 68 -8.76 -3.21 1.31
CA LYS A 68 -8.58 -4.51 0.69
C LYS A 68 -9.30 -4.52 -0.65
N VAL A 69 -8.72 -5.19 -1.62
CA VAL A 69 -9.42 -5.57 -2.85
C VAL A 69 -10.45 -6.65 -2.52
N VAL A 70 -11.66 -6.50 -3.05
CA VAL A 70 -12.73 -7.50 -2.99
C VAL A 70 -13.34 -7.58 -4.38
N LEU A 71 -13.31 -8.78 -4.95
CA LEU A 71 -13.91 -9.08 -6.25
C LEU A 71 -14.83 -10.28 -6.09
N ASP A 72 -15.97 -10.26 -6.77
CA ASP A 72 -16.86 -11.40 -6.94
C ASP A 72 -16.46 -12.16 -8.21
N PRO A 73 -16.03 -13.44 -8.12
CA PRO A 73 -15.63 -14.23 -9.29
C PRO A 73 -16.70 -14.37 -10.37
N LYS A 74 -17.98 -14.25 -10.00
CA LYS A 74 -19.11 -14.36 -10.92
C LYS A 74 -19.38 -13.05 -11.65
N GLN A 75 -19.24 -11.92 -10.94
CA GLN A 75 -19.62 -10.60 -11.46
C GLN A 75 -18.43 -9.82 -12.03
N ASP A 76 -17.25 -9.98 -11.43
CA ASP A 76 -16.12 -9.08 -11.64
C ASP A 76 -15.01 -9.67 -12.53
N LYS A 77 -15.16 -10.92 -12.99
CA LYS A 77 -14.16 -11.60 -13.86
C LYS A 77 -13.77 -10.78 -15.10
N ASP A 78 -14.68 -9.92 -15.56
CA ASP A 78 -14.50 -9.14 -16.78
C ASP A 78 -13.86 -7.76 -16.56
N LEU A 79 -13.72 -7.34 -15.30
CA LEU A 79 -13.02 -6.10 -14.95
C LEU A 79 -11.55 -6.18 -15.35
N LEU A 80 -11.01 -5.05 -15.82
CA LEU A 80 -9.62 -4.97 -16.28
C LEU A 80 -8.62 -5.41 -15.19
N PHE A 81 -8.92 -5.09 -13.94
CA PHE A 81 -8.05 -5.47 -12.82
C PHE A 81 -8.08 -6.97 -12.55
N ALA A 82 -9.26 -7.58 -12.58
CA ALA A 82 -9.43 -9.03 -12.47
C ALA A 82 -8.70 -9.78 -13.61
N LYS A 83 -8.78 -9.26 -14.83
CA LYS A 83 -8.03 -9.80 -15.99
C LYS A 83 -6.51 -9.68 -15.84
N LYS A 84 -6.04 -8.58 -15.27
CA LYS A 84 -4.61 -8.31 -15.05
C LYS A 84 -4.04 -9.16 -13.91
N ALA A 85 -4.82 -9.41 -12.87
CA ALA A 85 -4.40 -10.11 -11.66
C ALA A 85 -5.45 -11.16 -11.25
N PRO A 86 -5.55 -12.29 -11.97
CA PRO A 86 -6.60 -13.28 -11.77
C PRO A 86 -6.52 -14.00 -10.42
N ALA A 87 -5.38 -13.99 -9.74
CA ALA A 87 -5.22 -14.53 -8.38
C ALA A 87 -5.95 -13.71 -7.29
N LEU A 88 -6.61 -12.60 -7.67
CA LEU A 88 -7.50 -11.82 -6.79
C LEU A 88 -8.97 -12.27 -6.83
N LEU A 89 -9.34 -13.18 -7.75
CA LEU A 89 -10.67 -13.78 -7.85
C LEU A 89 -10.76 -15.05 -6.98
#